data_AF-A0A254RWC8-F1
#
_entry.id   AF-A0A254RWC8-F1
#
_cell.length_a   1.000
_cell.length_b   1.000
_cell.length_c   1.000
_cell.angle_alpha   90.00
_cell.angle_beta   90.00
_cell.angle_gamma   90.00
#
_symmetry.space_group_name_H-M   'P 1'
#
loop_
_entity.id
_entity.type
_entity.pdbx_description
1 polymer ?
#
loop_
_entity_poly.entity_id
_entity_poly.type
_entity_poly.pdbx_seq_one_letter_code
_entity_poly.pdbx_strand_id
1 'polypeptide(L)'
;MKKRLVVLTGAGISAESGLRTFRGNDGMWEHENIDDVCTPEGYYRDRKRVKDFYNFLRMGLKEHQPNAAHYALAELENRLGDEFLLITQNVDDLHERAGSRQVLHMHGDLMRLTCERDPRHQFVFKGEETMKTICPFCGAMSRPDIVFFGETPQYMEEIQQALEECEEFVYIGTSSVVYPAAGFKSLAHSYGAKVTCLNLEVPASDPYTDVSIQGKASVIVPEWCKNFK
;
A
#
# COMPACT_ATOMS: atom_id res chain seq x y z
N MET A 1 -3.96 -10.75 19.60
CA MET A 1 -2.95 -11.84 19.57
C MET A 1 -1.67 -11.20 19.08
N LYS A 2 -0.55 -11.48 19.74
CA LYS A 2 0.75 -10.90 19.39
C LYS A 2 1.10 -11.25 17.94
N LYS A 3 1.49 -10.27 17.12
CA LYS A 3 1.96 -10.52 15.75
C LYS A 3 3.41 -11.00 15.78
N ARG A 4 3.72 -12.04 15.03
CA ARG A 4 5.10 -12.48 14.84
C ARG A 4 5.79 -11.63 13.78
N LEU A 5 5.08 -11.33 12.70
CA LEU A 5 5.59 -10.56 11.59
C LEU A 5 4.57 -9.52 11.12
N VAL A 6 4.99 -8.27 11.07
CA VAL A 6 4.28 -7.19 10.39
C VAL A 6 5.08 -6.77 9.15
N VAL A 7 4.45 -6.79 7.99
CA VAL A 7 5.04 -6.39 6.71
C VAL A 7 4.43 -5.06 6.27
N LEU A 8 5.26 -4.08 5.92
CA LEU A 8 4.85 -2.89 5.18
C LEU A 8 5.38 -2.95 3.76
N THR A 9 4.52 -2.85 2.76
CA THR A 9 4.94 -2.74 1.35
C THR A 9 4.66 -1.35 0.78
N GLY A 10 5.51 -0.90 -0.14
CA GLY A 10 5.30 0.30 -0.95
C GLY A 10 5.48 0.00 -2.44
N ALA A 11 5.39 1.06 -3.27
CA ALA A 11 5.29 0.92 -4.72
C ALA A 11 6.44 0.14 -5.38
N GLY A 12 7.63 0.13 -4.75
CA GLY A 12 8.79 -0.60 -5.23
C GLY A 12 8.59 -2.11 -5.31
N ILE A 13 7.67 -2.70 -4.53
CA ILE A 13 7.35 -4.14 -4.66
C ILE A 13 6.63 -4.44 -5.97
N SER A 14 5.85 -3.49 -6.48
CA SER A 14 5.04 -3.61 -7.70
C SER A 14 5.80 -3.13 -8.96
N ALA A 15 6.98 -2.54 -8.81
CA ALA A 15 7.77 -2.01 -9.92
C ALA A 15 8.08 -3.08 -10.99
N GLU A 16 8.48 -4.28 -10.56
CA GLU A 16 8.79 -5.41 -11.46
C GLU A 16 7.56 -6.05 -12.09
N SER A 17 6.36 -5.67 -11.64
CA SER A 17 5.07 -6.00 -12.28
C SER A 17 4.69 -4.99 -13.37
N GLY A 18 5.55 -3.99 -13.65
CA GLY A 18 5.32 -2.94 -14.63
C GLY A 18 4.50 -1.76 -14.11
N LEU A 19 4.15 -1.75 -12.81
CA LEU A 19 3.51 -0.59 -12.19
C LEU A 19 4.56 0.46 -11.85
N ARG A 20 4.33 1.68 -12.33
CA ARG A 20 5.25 2.79 -12.11
C ARG A 20 5.19 3.25 -10.65
N THR A 21 6.34 3.62 -10.09
CA THR A 21 6.41 4.11 -8.72
C THR A 21 6.06 5.59 -8.62
N PHE A 22 5.80 6.09 -7.39
CA PHE A 22 5.45 7.50 -7.19
C PHE A 22 6.63 8.47 -7.42
N ARG A 23 7.87 8.02 -7.17
CA ARG A 23 9.07 8.89 -7.17
C ARG A 23 10.28 8.31 -7.92
N GLY A 24 10.08 7.29 -8.75
CA GLY A 24 11.12 6.75 -9.63
C GLY A 24 11.26 7.57 -10.91
N ASN A 25 12.40 7.40 -11.60
CA ASN A 25 12.76 8.02 -12.89
C ASN A 25 11.81 7.65 -14.06
N ASP A 26 10.77 6.88 -13.77
CA ASP A 26 9.74 6.35 -14.66
C ASP A 26 8.32 6.67 -14.14
N GLY A 27 8.19 7.51 -13.11
CA GLY A 27 6.95 7.70 -12.38
C GLY A 27 5.82 8.22 -13.27
N MET A 28 4.65 7.58 -13.19
CA MET A 28 3.42 8.01 -13.90
C MET A 28 3.04 9.47 -13.59
N TRP A 29 3.59 10.00 -12.50
CA TRP A 29 3.37 11.31 -11.92
C TRP A 29 4.22 12.42 -12.52
N GLU A 30 5.19 12.13 -13.41
CA GLU A 30 5.96 13.18 -14.08
C GLU A 30 5.10 14.02 -15.04
N HIS A 31 3.92 13.53 -15.42
CA HIS A 31 3.02 14.22 -16.36
C HIS A 31 1.73 14.75 -15.72
N GLU A 32 1.47 14.44 -14.44
CA GLU A 32 0.30 14.91 -13.70
C GLU A 32 0.73 15.67 -12.45
N ASN A 33 0.17 16.86 -12.23
CA ASN A 33 0.43 17.60 -11.01
C ASN A 33 -0.25 16.86 -9.84
N ILE A 34 0.54 16.32 -8.92
CA ILE A 34 0.08 15.60 -7.72
C ILE A 34 -0.97 16.42 -6.95
N ASP A 35 -0.80 17.74 -6.86
CA ASP A 35 -1.73 18.62 -6.15
C ASP A 35 -3.11 18.67 -6.81
N ASP A 36 -3.22 18.38 -8.11
CA ASP A 36 -4.49 18.37 -8.84
C ASP A 36 -5.26 17.05 -8.65
N VAL A 37 -4.59 15.93 -8.40
CA VAL A 37 -5.22 14.59 -8.43
C VAL A 37 -5.07 13.77 -7.15
N CYS A 38 -4.23 14.19 -6.20
CA CYS A 38 -3.96 13.48 -4.95
C CYS A 38 -4.16 14.33 -3.70
N THR A 39 -4.94 15.42 -3.78
CA THR A 39 -5.31 16.24 -2.62
C THR A 39 -6.84 16.42 -2.57
N PRO A 40 -7.44 16.61 -1.39
CA PRO A 40 -8.84 17.01 -1.29
C PRO A 40 -9.13 18.29 -2.09
N GLU A 41 -8.24 19.27 -2.05
CA GLU A 41 -8.38 20.53 -2.78
C GLU A 41 -8.42 20.31 -4.29
N GLY A 42 -7.54 19.46 -4.83
CA GLY A 42 -7.53 19.06 -6.24
C GLY A 42 -8.81 18.35 -6.64
N TYR A 43 -9.27 17.40 -5.81
CA TYR A 43 -10.54 16.70 -6.02
C TYR A 43 -11.73 17.66 -6.07
N TYR A 44 -11.84 18.59 -5.13
CA TYR A 44 -12.95 19.54 -5.11
C TYR A 44 -12.87 20.61 -6.21
N ARG A 45 -11.66 20.92 -6.68
CA ARG A 45 -11.41 21.82 -7.82
C ARG A 45 -11.89 21.21 -9.13
N ASP A 46 -11.55 19.95 -9.41
CA ASP A 46 -11.96 19.24 -10.62
C ASP A 46 -12.18 17.74 -10.37
N ARG A 47 -13.36 17.40 -9.86
CA ARG A 47 -13.75 16.00 -9.59
C ARG A 47 -13.67 15.12 -10.84
N LYS A 48 -14.00 15.67 -12.01
CA LYS A 48 -14.01 14.88 -13.24
C LYS A 48 -12.58 14.47 -13.59
N ARG A 49 -11.63 15.41 -13.57
CA ARG A 49 -10.22 15.13 -13.83
C ARG A 49 -9.68 14.06 -12.88
N VAL A 50 -9.98 14.18 -11.58
CA VAL A 50 -9.51 13.18 -10.60
C VAL A 50 -10.13 11.81 -10.85
N LYS A 51 -11.43 11.72 -11.11
CA LYS A 51 -12.10 10.45 -11.45
C LYS A 51 -11.51 9.84 -12.73
N ASP A 52 -11.31 10.63 -13.78
CA ASP A 52 -10.70 10.18 -15.04
C ASP A 52 -9.29 9.62 -14.80
N PHE A 53 -8.49 10.29 -13.96
CA PHE A 53 -7.16 9.84 -13.58
C PHE A 53 -7.20 8.46 -12.88
N TYR A 54 -8.01 8.29 -11.85
CA TYR A 54 -8.12 7.00 -11.16
C TYR A 54 -8.82 5.92 -12.02
N ASN A 55 -9.70 6.29 -12.96
CA ASN A 55 -10.22 5.36 -13.96
C ASN A 55 -9.11 4.82 -14.85
N PHE A 56 -8.23 5.68 -15.34
CA PHE A 56 -7.08 5.27 -16.14
C PHE A 56 -6.22 4.25 -15.37
N LEU A 57 -5.88 4.55 -14.11
CA LEU A 57 -5.13 3.63 -13.26
C LEU A 57 -5.85 2.28 -13.09
N ARG A 58 -7.14 2.32 -12.73
CA ARG A 58 -7.94 1.12 -12.44
C ARG A 58 -8.08 0.22 -13.65
N MET A 59 -8.33 0.81 -14.81
CA MET A 59 -8.48 0.08 -16.06
C MET A 59 -7.16 -0.52 -16.54
N GLY A 60 -6.02 0.10 -16.20
CA GLY A 60 -4.68 -0.39 -16.49
C GLY A 60 -4.25 -1.57 -15.61
N LEU A 61 -4.75 -1.70 -14.38
CA LEU A 61 -4.34 -2.78 -13.44
C LEU A 61 -4.43 -4.21 -14.02
N LYS A 62 -5.41 -4.45 -14.90
CA LYS A 62 -5.61 -5.77 -15.55
C LYS A 62 -4.43 -6.19 -16.43
N GLU A 63 -3.60 -5.24 -16.87
CA GLU A 63 -2.44 -5.49 -17.73
C GLU A 63 -1.21 -5.92 -16.91
N HIS A 64 -1.26 -5.74 -15.60
CA HIS A 64 -0.18 -6.10 -14.66
C HIS A 64 -0.48 -7.43 -13.98
N GLN A 65 0.57 -8.18 -13.62
CA GLN A 65 0.48 -9.45 -12.89
C GLN A 65 1.30 -9.40 -11.62
N PRO A 66 0.91 -10.11 -10.54
CA PRO A 66 1.76 -10.22 -9.37
C PRO A 66 3.12 -10.82 -9.74
N ASN A 67 4.18 -10.32 -9.13
CA ASN A 67 5.53 -10.86 -9.29
C ASN A 67 5.91 -11.80 -8.13
N ALA A 68 7.10 -12.38 -8.20
CA ALA A 68 7.60 -13.34 -7.22
C ALA A 68 7.58 -12.83 -5.76
N ALA A 69 7.73 -11.52 -5.52
CA ALA A 69 7.66 -10.96 -4.17
C ALA A 69 6.26 -11.09 -3.56
N HIS A 70 5.22 -10.81 -4.35
CA HIS A 70 3.83 -10.92 -3.92
C HIS A 70 3.48 -12.37 -3.57
N TYR A 71 3.84 -13.31 -4.46
CA TYR A 71 3.61 -14.74 -4.22
C TYR A 71 4.34 -15.26 -2.98
N ALA A 72 5.58 -14.79 -2.74
CA ALA A 72 6.33 -15.17 -1.55
C ALA A 72 5.69 -14.66 -0.25
N LEU A 73 5.15 -13.44 -0.24
CA LEU A 73 4.43 -12.91 0.92
C LEU A 73 3.11 -13.65 1.16
N ALA A 74 2.37 -13.99 0.10
CA ALA A 74 1.16 -14.81 0.21
C ALA A 74 1.47 -16.22 0.75
N GLU A 75 2.57 -16.85 0.33
CA GLU A 75 3.02 -18.13 0.87
C GLU A 75 3.44 -18.00 2.35
N LEU A 76 4.13 -16.91 2.71
CA LEU A 76 4.53 -16.66 4.09
C LEU A 76 3.34 -16.41 5.01
N GLU A 77 2.32 -15.68 4.55
CA GLU A 77 1.04 -15.53 5.25
C GLU A 77 0.41 -16.89 5.52
N ASN A 78 0.34 -17.77 4.52
CA ASN A 78 -0.22 -19.11 4.70
C ASN A 78 0.56 -19.96 5.71
N ARG A 79 1.87 -19.75 5.85
CA ARG A 79 2.71 -20.46 6.82
C ARG A 79 2.55 -19.94 8.25
N LEU A 80 2.33 -18.63 8.42
CA LEU A 80 2.26 -17.97 9.73
C LEU A 80 0.83 -17.78 10.26
N GLY A 81 -0.18 -17.82 9.38
CA GLY A 81 -1.58 -17.62 9.74
C GLY A 81 -1.81 -16.26 10.43
N ASP A 82 -2.52 -16.28 11.55
CA ASP A 82 -2.92 -15.06 12.27
C ASP A 82 -1.76 -14.29 12.92
N GLU A 83 -0.56 -14.88 12.96
CA GLU A 83 0.65 -14.21 13.45
C GLU A 83 1.28 -13.26 12.40
N PHE A 84 0.79 -13.29 11.16
CA PHE A 84 1.19 -12.40 10.08
C PHE A 84 0.22 -11.23 9.91
N LEU A 85 0.75 -10.10 9.47
CA LEU A 85 -0.04 -8.97 8.99
C LEU A 85 0.66 -8.31 7.82
N LEU A 86 -0.06 -8.11 6.72
CA LEU A 86 0.42 -7.35 5.56
C LEU A 86 -0.27 -6.00 5.50
N ILE A 87 0.53 -4.95 5.57
CA ILE A 87 0.14 -3.56 5.36
C ILE A 87 0.71 -3.13 4.02
N THR A 88 -0.07 -2.43 3.21
CA THR A 88 0.42 -1.86 1.96
C THR A 88 0.04 -0.40 1.81
N GLN A 89 1.02 0.39 1.37
CA GLN A 89 0.82 1.75 0.88
C GLN A 89 0.32 1.76 -0.57
N ASN A 90 0.35 0.61 -1.25
CA ASN A 90 -0.12 0.49 -2.62
C ASN A 90 -1.65 0.47 -2.65
N VAL A 91 -2.18 0.93 -3.77
CA VAL A 91 -3.63 0.93 -4.03
C VAL A 91 -4.00 -0.12 -5.09
N ASP A 92 -3.03 -0.87 -5.61
CA ASP A 92 -3.23 -1.98 -6.54
C ASP A 92 -3.68 -3.27 -5.82
N ASP A 93 -4.21 -4.24 -6.57
CA ASP A 93 -4.73 -5.52 -6.04
C ASP A 93 -3.77 -6.71 -6.23
N LEU A 94 -2.46 -6.44 -6.39
CA LEU A 94 -1.50 -7.50 -6.74
C LEU A 94 -1.22 -8.47 -5.58
N HIS A 95 -1.34 -8.02 -4.34
CA HIS A 95 -1.22 -8.90 -3.16
C HIS A 95 -2.36 -9.91 -3.10
N GLU A 96 -3.59 -9.44 -3.26
CA GLU A 96 -4.80 -10.27 -3.28
C GLU A 96 -4.75 -11.27 -4.45
N ARG A 97 -4.34 -10.81 -5.63
CA ARG A 97 -4.18 -11.67 -6.82
C ARG A 97 -3.05 -12.68 -6.68
N ALA A 98 -2.04 -12.41 -5.84
CA ALA A 98 -1.01 -13.38 -5.49
C ALA A 98 -1.50 -14.43 -4.47
N GLY A 99 -2.61 -14.15 -3.78
CA GLY A 99 -3.23 -15.04 -2.81
C GLY A 99 -3.19 -14.55 -1.37
N SER A 100 -2.70 -13.33 -1.11
CA SER A 100 -2.79 -12.74 0.22
C SER A 100 -4.24 -12.48 0.63
N ARG A 101 -4.56 -12.66 1.91
CA ARG A 101 -5.94 -12.61 2.41
C ARG A 101 -6.17 -11.48 3.41
N GLN A 102 -5.19 -11.20 4.27
CA GLN A 102 -5.27 -10.18 5.31
C GLN A 102 -4.38 -8.98 4.95
N VAL A 103 -4.85 -8.17 4.00
CA VAL A 103 -4.15 -6.98 3.51
C VAL A 103 -4.82 -5.71 4.04
N LEU A 104 -4.05 -4.88 4.75
CA LEU A 104 -4.47 -3.55 5.19
C LEU A 104 -3.98 -2.50 4.19
N HIS A 105 -4.89 -2.04 3.34
CA HIS A 105 -4.66 -0.96 2.38
C HIS A 105 -4.70 0.40 3.08
N MET A 106 -3.58 0.82 3.66
CA MET A 106 -3.56 2.06 4.45
C MET A 106 -3.81 3.32 3.62
N HIS A 107 -3.53 3.29 2.31
CA HIS A 107 -3.82 4.40 1.39
C HIS A 107 -5.06 4.17 0.51
N GLY A 108 -5.88 3.18 0.86
CA GLY A 108 -7.07 2.82 0.11
C GLY A 108 -6.82 1.82 -1.02
N ASP A 109 -7.88 1.52 -1.77
CA ASP A 109 -7.95 0.43 -2.74
C ASP A 109 -8.56 0.98 -4.04
N LEU A 110 -7.80 0.87 -5.13
CA LEU A 110 -8.20 1.38 -6.45
C LEU A 110 -9.42 0.66 -7.02
N MET A 111 -9.69 -0.57 -6.57
CA MET A 111 -10.84 -1.39 -6.95
C MET A 111 -12.09 -1.08 -6.11
N ARG A 112 -12.04 -0.04 -5.26
CA ARG A 112 -13.16 0.42 -4.43
C ARG A 112 -13.47 1.91 -4.65
N LEU A 113 -14.71 2.27 -4.37
CA LEU A 113 -15.14 3.66 -4.19
C LEU A 113 -15.64 3.85 -2.76
N THR A 114 -15.54 5.09 -2.28
CA THR A 114 -16.09 5.51 -0.99
C THR A 114 -17.14 6.61 -1.19
N CYS A 115 -18.13 6.64 -0.31
CA CYS A 115 -19.19 7.64 -0.32
C CYS A 115 -18.69 8.97 0.25
N GLU A 116 -18.98 10.08 -0.42
CA GLU A 116 -18.60 11.42 0.07
C GLU A 116 -19.35 11.83 1.35
N ARG A 117 -20.50 11.22 1.64
CA ARG A 117 -21.32 11.56 2.82
C ARG A 117 -20.98 10.70 4.05
N ASP A 118 -20.67 9.43 3.83
CA ASP A 118 -20.41 8.48 4.91
C ASP A 118 -19.23 7.58 4.52
N PRO A 119 -18.02 7.81 5.05
CA PRO A 119 -16.82 7.10 4.63
C PRO A 119 -16.86 5.60 4.98
N ARG A 120 -17.82 5.15 5.81
CA ARG A 120 -18.04 3.73 6.09
C ARG A 120 -18.68 3.00 4.92
N HIS A 121 -19.31 3.74 4.00
CA HIS A 121 -19.87 3.19 2.76
C HIS A 121 -18.79 3.07 1.70
N GLN A 122 -18.02 1.99 1.77
CA GLN A 122 -17.06 1.59 0.75
C GLN A 122 -17.57 0.36 -0.01
N PHE A 123 -17.35 0.32 -1.32
CA PHE A 123 -17.84 -0.80 -2.16
C PHE A 123 -16.92 -1.06 -3.33
N VAL A 124 -16.82 -2.33 -3.73
CA VAL A 124 -16.06 -2.76 -4.90
C VAL A 124 -16.66 -2.15 -6.15
N PHE A 125 -15.81 -1.61 -7.02
CA PHE A 125 -16.20 -0.97 -8.26
C PHE A 125 -15.18 -1.26 -9.35
N LYS A 126 -15.59 -2.02 -10.37
CA LYS A 126 -14.73 -2.43 -11.50
C LYS A 126 -15.02 -1.67 -12.80
N GLY A 127 -15.84 -0.63 -12.72
CA GLY A 127 -16.28 0.17 -13.86
C GLY A 127 -15.49 1.47 -14.01
N GLU A 128 -15.97 2.29 -14.95
CA GLU A 128 -15.55 3.67 -15.10
C GLU A 128 -16.39 4.57 -14.18
N GLU A 129 -15.73 5.27 -13.27
CA GLU A 129 -16.37 6.19 -12.35
C GLU A 129 -16.70 7.50 -13.07
N THR A 130 -17.95 7.93 -13.02
CA THR A 130 -18.40 9.17 -13.65
C THR A 130 -18.93 10.14 -12.61
N MET A 131 -19.29 11.34 -13.05
CA MET A 131 -20.02 12.31 -12.21
C MET A 131 -21.43 11.85 -11.82
N LYS A 132 -21.94 10.76 -12.43
CA LYS A 132 -23.22 10.13 -12.08
C LYS A 132 -23.08 8.91 -11.17
N THR A 133 -21.85 8.49 -10.86
CA THR A 133 -21.62 7.33 -10.00
C THR A 133 -21.95 7.70 -8.55
N ILE A 134 -22.93 7.00 -7.99
CA ILE A 134 -23.46 7.23 -6.66
C ILE A 134 -23.19 6.04 -5.73
N CYS A 135 -23.12 6.33 -4.45
CA CYS A 135 -23.08 5.36 -3.38
C CYS A 135 -24.35 4.49 -3.40
N PRO A 136 -24.23 3.15 -3.49
CA PRO A 136 -25.38 2.25 -3.57
C PRO A 136 -26.17 2.16 -2.25
N PHE A 137 -25.58 2.60 -1.14
CA PHE A 137 -26.20 2.52 0.19
C PHE A 137 -27.11 3.72 0.50
N CYS A 138 -26.75 4.93 0.04
CA CYS A 138 -27.47 6.15 0.40
C CYS A 138 -27.72 7.13 -0.75
N GLY A 139 -27.29 6.82 -1.97
CA GLY A 139 -27.51 7.64 -3.16
C GLY A 139 -26.69 8.93 -3.25
N ALA A 140 -25.80 9.20 -2.29
CA ALA A 140 -24.86 10.32 -2.37
C ALA A 140 -23.77 10.09 -3.43
N MET A 141 -23.01 11.12 -3.79
CA MET A 141 -21.88 10.98 -4.71
C MET A 141 -20.79 10.08 -4.10
N SER A 142 -20.12 9.33 -4.97
CA SER A 142 -18.93 8.55 -4.62
C SER A 142 -17.67 9.23 -5.13
N ARG A 143 -16.54 8.86 -4.55
CA ARG A 143 -15.19 9.20 -4.97
C ARG A 143 -14.30 7.94 -4.94
N PRO A 144 -13.11 7.95 -5.57
CA PRO A 144 -12.11 6.89 -5.38
C PRO A 144 -11.85 6.63 -3.89
N ASP A 145 -11.79 5.36 -3.50
CA ASP A 145 -11.40 4.96 -2.14
C ASP A 145 -9.87 5.04 -2.01
N ILE A 146 -9.34 6.25 -2.12
CA ILE A 146 -7.92 6.58 -2.09
C ILE A 146 -7.73 7.65 -1.02
N VAL A 147 -6.74 7.45 -0.15
CA VAL A 147 -6.34 8.43 0.84
C VAL A 147 -5.46 9.47 0.15
N PHE A 148 -5.96 10.70 0.08
CA PHE A 148 -5.22 11.82 -0.48
C PHE A 148 -4.21 12.39 0.52
N PHE A 149 -3.22 13.12 0.00
CA PHE A 149 -2.33 13.90 0.85
C PHE A 149 -3.15 14.88 1.69
N GLY A 150 -2.90 14.87 3.00
CA GLY A 150 -3.67 15.63 3.99
C GLY A 150 -4.81 14.86 4.65
N GLU A 151 -5.21 13.70 4.11
CA GLU A 151 -6.17 12.79 4.75
C GLU A 151 -5.48 11.79 5.67
N THR A 152 -6.21 11.28 6.66
CA THR A 152 -5.71 10.24 7.57
C THR A 152 -5.71 8.88 6.87
N PRO A 153 -4.60 8.12 6.90
CA PRO A 153 -4.59 6.76 6.38
C PRO A 153 -5.60 5.84 7.07
N GLN A 154 -6.02 4.80 6.37
CA GLN A 154 -6.94 3.80 6.90
C GLN A 154 -6.20 2.86 7.88
N TYR A 155 -6.96 2.24 8.79
CA TYR A 155 -6.48 1.19 9.71
C TYR A 155 -5.37 1.61 10.70
N MET A 156 -5.17 2.92 10.94
CA MET A 156 -4.06 3.40 11.77
C MET A 156 -4.02 2.82 13.19
N GLU A 157 -5.17 2.66 13.84
CA GLU A 157 -5.25 2.07 15.18
C GLU A 157 -4.79 0.61 15.18
N GLU A 158 -5.28 -0.18 14.23
CA GLU A 158 -4.92 -1.59 14.07
C GLU A 158 -3.44 -1.77 13.70
N ILE A 159 -2.95 -0.95 12.78
CA ILE A 159 -1.53 -0.93 12.37
C ILE A 159 -0.63 -0.58 13.55
N GLN A 160 -0.98 0.47 14.29
CA GLN A 160 -0.21 0.91 15.46
C GLN A 160 -0.14 -0.21 16.49
N GLN A 161 -1.28 -0.81 16.86
CA GLN A 161 -1.32 -1.92 17.81
C GLN A 161 -0.45 -3.10 17.34
N ALA A 162 -0.53 -3.46 16.05
CA ALA A 162 0.28 -4.54 15.51
C ALA A 162 1.79 -4.24 15.59
N LEU A 163 2.21 -3.00 15.32
CA LEU A 163 3.61 -2.59 15.40
C LEU A 163 4.14 -2.57 16.83
N GLU A 164 3.32 -2.18 17.80
CA GLU A 164 3.66 -2.18 19.23
C GLU A 164 3.82 -3.60 19.79
N GLU A 165 3.13 -4.59 19.22
CA GLU A 165 3.12 -5.97 19.70
C GLU A 165 4.06 -6.91 18.89
N CYS A 166 4.56 -6.48 17.72
CA CYS A 166 5.25 -7.38 16.81
C CYS A 166 6.67 -7.81 17.25
N GLU A 167 7.10 -8.99 16.81
CA GLU A 167 8.47 -9.47 17.02
C GLU A 167 9.42 -9.02 15.91
N GLU A 168 8.99 -9.13 14.66
CA GLU A 168 9.70 -8.59 13.49
C GLU A 168 8.81 -7.64 12.70
N PHE A 169 9.40 -6.53 12.27
CA PHE A 169 8.83 -5.61 11.30
C PHE A 169 9.70 -5.58 10.05
N VAL A 170 9.11 -5.83 8.89
CA VAL A 170 9.82 -5.73 7.60
C VAL A 170 9.14 -4.67 6.73
N TYR A 171 9.93 -3.77 6.15
CA TYR A 171 9.42 -2.83 5.16
C TYR A 171 10.10 -3.06 3.80
N ILE A 172 9.27 -3.08 2.75
CA ILE A 172 9.64 -3.59 1.44
C ILE A 172 9.26 -2.59 0.35
N GLY A 173 10.21 -2.22 -0.51
CA GLY A 173 9.90 -1.42 -1.70
C GLY A 173 9.35 -0.02 -1.38
N THR A 174 9.79 0.60 -0.29
CA THR A 174 9.33 1.93 0.15
C THR A 174 10.48 2.93 0.17
N SER A 175 10.20 4.19 -0.16
CA SER A 175 11.16 5.29 -0.04
C SER A 175 11.33 5.79 1.39
N SER A 176 10.44 5.40 2.32
CA SER A 176 10.46 5.78 3.74
C SER A 176 10.45 7.30 3.98
N VAL A 177 9.70 8.03 3.14
CA VAL A 177 9.53 9.50 3.21
C VAL A 177 8.10 9.95 3.42
N VAL A 178 7.10 9.09 3.13
CA VAL A 178 5.69 9.43 3.27
C VAL A 178 5.23 9.07 4.67
N TYR A 179 4.86 10.09 5.45
CA TYR A 179 4.30 9.92 6.78
C TYR A 179 2.80 9.63 6.71
N PRO A 180 2.26 8.82 7.64
CA PRO A 180 2.92 8.24 8.82
C PRO A 180 3.73 6.94 8.56
N ALA A 181 3.59 6.29 7.40
CA ALA A 181 4.21 4.99 7.12
C ALA A 181 5.74 4.97 7.32
N ALA A 182 6.42 6.05 6.95
CA ALA A 182 7.86 6.23 7.17
C ALA A 182 8.29 6.11 8.65
N GLY A 183 7.39 6.42 9.59
CA GLY A 183 7.64 6.34 11.04
C GLY A 183 7.42 4.95 11.65
N PHE A 184 6.85 3.99 10.90
CA PHE A 184 6.54 2.66 11.45
C PHE A 184 7.77 1.88 11.90
N LYS A 185 8.90 2.02 11.19
CA LYS A 185 10.18 1.44 11.61
C LYS A 185 10.63 1.93 12.98
N SER A 186 10.55 3.23 13.25
CA SER A 186 10.93 3.80 14.55
C SER A 186 9.98 3.38 15.66
N LEU A 187 8.68 3.25 15.35
CA LEU A 187 7.69 2.77 16.31
C LEU A 187 7.97 1.32 16.69
N ALA A 188 8.02 0.40 15.72
CA ALA A 188 8.29 -1.01 15.96
C ALA A 188 9.62 -1.23 16.71
N HIS A 189 10.69 -0.55 16.28
CA HIS A 189 11.99 -0.61 16.94
C HIS A 189 11.92 -0.12 18.41
N SER A 190 11.16 0.94 18.71
CA SER A 190 11.02 1.44 20.09
C SER A 190 10.29 0.47 21.03
N TYR A 191 9.49 -0.45 20.48
CA TYR A 191 8.83 -1.54 21.21
C TYR A 191 9.63 -2.86 21.19
N GLY A 192 10.86 -2.83 20.64
CA GLY A 192 11.80 -3.94 20.66
C GLY A 192 11.64 -4.93 19.51
N ALA A 193 10.85 -4.61 18.48
CA ALA A 193 10.79 -5.42 17.27
C ALA A 193 12.11 -5.31 16.49
N LYS A 194 12.53 -6.42 15.89
CA LYS A 194 13.64 -6.41 14.94
C LYS A 194 13.16 -5.86 13.60
N VAL A 195 13.86 -4.86 13.07
CA VAL A 195 13.47 -4.16 11.85
C VAL A 195 14.35 -4.55 10.66
N THR A 196 13.71 -5.02 9.59
CA THR A 196 14.37 -5.38 8.33
C THR A 196 13.89 -4.50 7.17
N CYS A 197 14.83 -4.04 6.34
CA CYS A 197 14.59 -3.33 5.09
C CYS A 197 14.91 -4.24 3.90
N LEU A 198 13.94 -4.42 2.99
CA LEU A 198 14.15 -5.10 1.70
C LEU A 198 13.86 -4.10 0.58
N ASN A 199 14.89 -3.53 -0.04
CA ASN A 199 14.67 -2.44 -0.99
C ASN A 199 15.67 -2.42 -2.14
N LEU A 200 15.29 -1.81 -3.26
CA LEU A 200 16.20 -1.61 -4.39
C LEU A 200 17.36 -0.67 -4.02
N GLU A 201 17.05 0.34 -3.22
CA GLU A 201 18.01 1.27 -2.63
C GLU A 201 17.81 1.30 -1.11
N VAL A 202 18.87 1.04 -0.37
CA VAL A 202 18.84 1.05 1.09
C VAL A 202 19.53 2.32 1.61
N PRO A 203 19.01 2.95 2.68
CA PRO A 203 19.66 4.11 3.28
C PRO A 203 21.06 3.72 3.79
N ALA A 204 22.04 4.62 3.62
CA ALA A 204 23.42 4.38 4.06
C ALA A 204 23.55 4.22 5.58
N SER A 205 22.65 4.82 6.35
CA SER A 205 22.52 4.65 7.79
C SER A 205 21.08 4.96 8.19
N ASP A 206 20.46 4.05 8.94
CA ASP A 206 19.15 4.23 9.54
C ASP A 206 19.18 3.63 10.96
N PRO A 207 19.08 4.47 12.02
CA PRO A 207 19.21 4.01 13.38
C PRO A 207 18.06 3.12 13.85
N TYR A 208 17.00 2.98 13.06
CA TYR A 208 15.82 2.17 13.37
C TYR A 208 15.74 0.89 12.52
N THR A 209 16.81 0.52 11.83
CA THR A 209 16.84 -0.65 10.94
C THR A 209 18.04 -1.54 11.27
N ASP A 210 17.77 -2.75 11.75
CA ASP A 210 18.79 -3.72 12.15
C ASP A 210 19.43 -4.41 10.95
N VAL A 211 18.64 -4.69 9.91
CA VAL A 211 19.08 -5.43 8.73
C VAL A 211 18.59 -4.72 7.47
N SER A 212 19.49 -4.49 6.52
CA SER A 212 19.15 -3.96 5.20
C SER A 212 19.64 -4.91 4.12
N ILE A 213 18.74 -5.37 3.25
CA ILE A 213 19.05 -6.22 2.09
C ILE A 213 18.71 -5.43 0.85
N GLN A 214 19.74 -5.12 0.07
CA GLN A 214 19.60 -4.37 -1.17
C GLN A 214 19.38 -5.31 -2.35
N GLY A 215 18.36 -5.03 -3.17
CA GLY A 215 18.13 -5.76 -4.41
C GLY A 215 16.70 -5.62 -4.94
N LYS A 216 16.46 -6.27 -6.07
CA LYS A 216 15.13 -6.38 -6.68
C LYS A 216 14.19 -7.16 -5.77
N ALA A 217 12.98 -6.65 -5.55
CA ALA A 217 11.99 -7.27 -4.67
C ALA A 217 11.68 -8.71 -5.10
N SER A 218 11.58 -8.96 -6.41
CA SER A 218 11.32 -10.29 -6.99
C SER A 218 12.41 -11.34 -6.68
N VAL A 219 13.58 -10.92 -6.20
CA VAL A 219 14.70 -11.78 -5.84
C VAL A 219 14.86 -11.86 -4.33
N ILE A 220 14.95 -10.71 -3.65
CA ILE A 220 15.31 -10.67 -2.23
C ILE A 220 14.15 -11.04 -1.31
N VAL A 221 12.90 -10.73 -1.70
CA VAL A 221 11.73 -11.04 -0.87
C VAL A 221 11.49 -12.55 -0.82
N PRO A 222 11.47 -13.30 -1.95
CA PRO A 222 11.38 -14.76 -1.89
C PRO A 222 12.48 -15.42 -1.06
N GLU A 223 13.73 -14.96 -1.20
CA GLU A 223 14.85 -15.52 -0.44
C GLU A 223 14.71 -15.24 1.06
N TRP A 224 14.30 -14.03 1.43
CA TRP A 224 14.04 -13.68 2.81
C TRP A 224 12.87 -14.50 3.40
N CYS A 225 11.74 -14.63 2.68
CA CYS A 225 10.58 -15.39 3.12
C CYS A 225 10.90 -16.88 3.35
N LYS A 226 11.76 -17.50 2.52
CA LYS A 226 12.20 -18.90 2.71
C LYS A 226 12.97 -19.10 4.01
N ASN A 227 13.80 -18.12 4.37
CA ASN A 227 14.66 -18.17 5.54
C ASN A 227 13.98 -17.66 6.82
N PHE A 228 12.83 -16.98 6.69
CA PHE A 228 12.01 -16.56 7.82
C PHE A 228 11.45 -17.80 8.51
N LYS A 229 11.85 -18.02 9.76
CA LYS A 229 11.37 -19.12 10.60
C LYS A 229 10.13 -18.72 11.34
#